data_AF-A0AAF0UK42-F1
#
_entry.id   AF-A0AAF0UK42-F1
#
_cell.length_a   1.000
_cell.length_b   1.000
_cell.length_c   1.000
_cell.angle_alpha   90.00
_cell.angle_beta   90.00
_cell.angle_gamma   90.00
#
_symmetry.space_group_name_H-M   'P 1'
#
loop_
_entity.id
_entity.type
_entity.pdbx_description
1 polymer ?
#
loop_
_entity_poly.entity_id
_entity_poly.type
_entity_poly.pdbx_seq_one_letter_code
_entity_poly.pdbx_strand_id
1 'polypeptide(L)'
;MEDVKLDLNNICFDKDDPKLNAEVRCFHSLLLSLKTSWSDNNLSRRFWSCPYYGSQKCKYFRWSDVVNERSKFIIHKLVKKMKDMNELLVANVKKIKVMEEINGFND
;
A
#
# COMPACT_ATOMS: atom_id res chain seq x y z
N MET A 1 -13.31 26.48 20.38
CA MET A 1 -13.31 25.70 19.13
C MET A 1 -13.23 24.26 19.59
N GLU A 2 -14.36 23.55 19.54
CA GLU A 2 -14.43 22.16 20.01
C GLU A 2 -13.54 21.29 19.11
N ASP A 3 -12.60 20.58 19.74
CA ASP A 3 -11.86 19.50 19.12
C ASP A 3 -12.87 18.43 18.70
N VAL A 4 -13.31 18.48 17.45
CA VAL A 4 -14.07 17.40 16.83
C VAL A 4 -13.17 16.18 16.90
N LYS A 5 -13.41 15.32 17.89
CA LYS A 5 -12.82 14.00 18.02
C LYS A 5 -13.31 13.18 16.84
N LEU A 6 -12.66 13.39 15.69
CA LEU A 6 -12.89 12.67 14.47
C LEU A 6 -12.75 11.19 14.80
N ASP A 7 -13.87 10.47 14.84
CA ASP A 7 -13.84 9.03 14.96
C ASP A 7 -13.19 8.49 13.70
N LEU A 8 -11.88 8.27 13.78
CA LEU A 8 -11.09 7.76 12.69
C LEU A 8 -11.70 6.47 12.13
N ASN A 9 -12.51 5.71 12.89
CA ASN A 9 -13.14 4.49 12.39
C ASN A 9 -14.27 4.77 11.39
N ASN A 10 -15.00 5.89 11.52
CA ASN A 10 -16.05 6.31 10.60
C ASN A 10 -15.52 6.97 9.31
N ILE A 11 -14.25 7.35 9.25
CA ILE A 11 -13.66 8.03 8.08
C ILE A 11 -13.39 7.05 6.92
N CYS A 12 -13.46 5.73 7.15
CA CYS A 12 -12.95 4.72 6.21
C CYS A 12 -14.02 3.75 5.67
N PHE A 13 -15.27 4.20 5.56
CA PHE A 13 -16.23 3.45 4.77
C PHE A 13 -16.08 3.83 3.31
N ASP A 14 -15.46 2.92 2.53
CA ASP A 14 -15.35 3.03 1.07
C ASP A 14 -16.70 3.33 0.39
N LYS A 15 -17.81 2.97 1.05
CA LYS A 15 -19.19 3.17 0.58
C LYS A 15 -19.55 4.63 0.30
N ASP A 16 -18.93 5.56 1.02
CA ASP A 16 -19.20 6.99 0.88
C ASP A 16 -18.15 7.72 0.02
N ASP A 17 -17.14 7.01 -0.51
CA ASP A 17 -16.19 7.58 -1.47
C ASP A 17 -16.87 7.69 -2.84
N PRO A 18 -17.21 8.91 -3.32
CA PRO A 18 -17.89 9.07 -4.61
C PRO A 18 -17.05 8.50 -5.77
N LYS A 19 -15.74 8.34 -5.56
CA LYS A 19 -14.80 7.81 -6.54
C LYS A 19 -14.72 6.28 -6.53
N LEU A 20 -15.30 5.58 -5.55
CA LEU A 20 -15.40 4.12 -5.56
C LEU A 20 -16.26 3.64 -6.75
N ASN A 21 -17.33 4.38 -7.06
CA ASN A 21 -18.24 4.08 -8.15
C ASN A 21 -17.87 4.80 -9.47
N ALA A 22 -16.73 5.49 -9.52
CA ALA A 22 -16.32 6.21 -10.73
C ALA A 22 -15.92 5.23 -11.83
N GLU A 23 -16.63 5.28 -12.96
CA GLU A 23 -16.25 4.56 -14.17
C GLU A 23 -15.09 5.27 -14.87
N VAL A 24 -13.87 4.79 -14.61
CA VAL A 24 -12.66 5.30 -15.26
C VAL A 24 -12.17 4.29 -16.28
N ARG A 25 -12.00 4.70 -17.54
CA ARG A 25 -11.52 3.84 -18.63
C ARG A 25 -10.19 4.33 -19.19
N CYS A 26 -9.32 3.41 -19.60
CA CYS A 26 -8.11 3.75 -20.34
C CYS A 26 -8.37 3.90 -21.84
N PHE A 27 -7.33 4.19 -22.63
CA PHE A 27 -7.43 4.31 -24.10
C PHE A 27 -7.83 3.01 -24.84
N HIS A 28 -7.81 1.87 -24.16
CA HIS A 28 -8.35 0.61 -24.68
C HIS A 28 -9.82 0.37 -24.27
N SER A 29 -10.49 1.36 -23.69
CA SER A 29 -11.86 1.28 -23.16
C SER A 29 -12.06 0.29 -21.99
N LEU A 30 -10.98 -0.29 -21.47
CA LEU A 30 -11.01 -1.14 -20.28
C LEU A 30 -11.38 -0.32 -19.05
N LEU A 31 -12.35 -0.82 -18.28
CA LEU A 31 -12.70 -0.28 -16.97
C LEU A 31 -11.56 -0.53 -15.98
N LEU A 32 -11.14 0.53 -15.30
CA LEU A 32 -10.00 0.51 -14.40
C LEU A 32 -10.46 0.42 -12.95
N SER A 33 -9.82 -0.47 -12.19
CA SER A 33 -9.97 -0.52 -10.74
C SER A 33 -9.18 0.59 -10.06
N LEU A 34 -9.74 1.13 -8.98
CA LEU A 34 -9.08 2.09 -8.11
C LEU A 34 -8.07 1.35 -7.20
N LYS A 35 -6.78 1.65 -7.36
CA LYS A 35 -5.68 1.01 -6.64
C LYS A 35 -5.11 1.94 -5.59
N THR A 36 -4.42 1.40 -4.58
CA THR A 36 -3.68 2.18 -3.57
C THR A 36 -2.18 2.04 -3.80
N SER A 37 -1.46 3.16 -3.78
CA SER A 37 -0.02 3.20 -3.87
C SER A 37 0.64 2.86 -2.53
N TRP A 38 1.66 2.00 -2.62
CA TRP A 38 2.47 1.53 -1.50
C TRP A 38 3.93 1.99 -1.60
N SER A 39 4.26 2.85 -2.57
CA SER A 39 5.59 3.44 -2.68
C SER A 39 5.79 4.47 -1.56
N ASP A 40 7.01 4.56 -1.01
CA ASP A 40 7.34 5.51 0.06
C ASP A 40 6.97 6.96 -0.30
N ASN A 41 7.18 7.39 -1.56
CA ASN A 41 6.89 8.76 -2.02
C ASN A 41 5.39 9.06 -2.22
N ASN A 42 4.54 8.04 -2.33
CA ASN A 42 3.12 8.19 -2.66
C ASN A 42 2.25 7.26 -1.82
N LEU A 43 2.63 7.03 -0.57
CA LEU A 43 1.93 6.09 0.29
C LEU A 43 0.47 6.52 0.47
N SER A 44 -0.43 5.56 0.53
CA SER A 44 -1.89 5.73 0.67
C SER A 44 -2.61 6.49 -0.45
N ARG A 45 -1.90 7.07 -1.43
CA ARG A 45 -2.52 7.73 -2.59
C ARG A 45 -3.21 6.71 -3.47
N ARG A 46 -4.45 6.97 -3.87
CA ARG A 46 -5.22 6.08 -4.75
C ARG A 46 -5.13 6.54 -6.21
N PHE A 47 -5.12 5.60 -7.15
CA PHE A 47 -4.94 5.87 -8.58
C PHE A 47 -5.61 4.83 -9.47
N TRP A 48 -5.88 5.22 -10.72
CA TRP A 48 -6.20 4.32 -11.81
C TRP A 48 -5.01 4.20 -12.75
N SER A 49 -4.77 2.99 -13.26
CA SER A 49 -3.72 2.72 -14.25
C SER A 49 -4.15 1.62 -15.19
N CYS A 50 -3.77 1.74 -16.47
CA CYS A 50 -3.96 0.65 -17.42
C CYS A 50 -3.19 -0.61 -16.96
N PRO A 51 -3.74 -1.82 -17.11
CA PRO A 51 -2.99 -3.06 -16.89
C PRO A 51 -1.72 -3.18 -17.76
N TYR A 52 -1.72 -2.52 -18.92
CA TYR A 52 -0.58 -2.47 -19.85
C TYR A 52 0.33 -1.24 -19.64
N TYR A 53 0.23 -0.58 -18.48
CA TYR A 53 1.10 0.54 -18.15
C TYR A 53 2.57 0.08 -18.13
N GLY A 54 3.41 0.70 -18.96
CA GLY A 54 4.83 0.37 -19.10
C GLY A 54 5.21 -0.52 -20.29
N SER A 55 4.27 -1.26 -20.89
CA SER A 55 4.53 -2.16 -22.03
C SER A 55 4.29 -1.50 -23.41
N GLN A 56 4.52 -0.19 -23.50
CA GLN A 56 4.44 0.67 -24.70
C GLN A 56 3.05 0.89 -25.33
N LYS A 57 1.98 0.20 -24.91
CA LYS A 57 0.66 0.32 -25.57
C LYS A 57 -0.34 1.27 -24.90
N CYS A 58 -0.21 1.54 -23.60
CA CYS A 58 -1.06 2.53 -22.94
C CYS A 58 -0.40 3.11 -21.70
N LYS A 59 -0.26 4.43 -21.68
CA LYS A 59 0.33 5.19 -20.56
C LYS A 59 -0.73 5.82 -19.66
N TYR A 60 -1.97 5.33 -19.73
CA TYR A 60 -3.05 5.87 -18.91
C TYR A 60 -2.74 5.67 -17.41
N PHE A 61 -2.62 6.78 -16.69
CA PHE A 61 -2.45 6.85 -15.26
C PHE A 61 -3.13 8.13 -14.76
N ARG A 62 -3.89 8.04 -13.65
CA ARG A 62 -4.51 9.20 -13.02
C ARG A 62 -4.62 9.01 -11.52
N TRP A 63 -4.18 10.00 -10.74
CA TRP A 63 -4.44 10.06 -9.30
C TRP A 63 -5.92 10.31 -9.02
N SER A 64 -6.47 9.67 -7.99
CA SER A 64 -7.82 9.94 -7.52
C SER A 64 -7.89 11.01 -6.43
N ASP A 65 -6.73 11.59 -6.06
CA ASP A 65 -6.43 12.80 -5.25
C ASP A 65 -7.21 13.10 -3.96
N VAL A 66 -8.26 12.36 -3.63
CA VAL A 66 -8.86 12.29 -2.31
C VAL A 66 -8.18 11.14 -1.58
N VAL A 67 -7.26 11.49 -0.69
CA VAL A 67 -6.62 10.53 0.21
C VAL A 67 -7.32 10.62 1.54
N ASN A 68 -7.91 9.51 1.97
CA ASN A 68 -8.49 9.39 3.29
C ASN A 68 -7.42 9.63 4.37
N GLU A 69 -7.68 10.59 5.28
CA GLU A 69 -6.75 10.99 6.33
C GLU A 69 -6.43 9.84 7.31
N ARG A 70 -7.43 8.98 7.59
CA ARG A 70 -7.20 7.73 8.35
C ARG A 70 -6.25 6.82 7.59
N SER A 71 -6.44 6.66 6.28
CA SER A 71 -5.58 5.79 5.46
C SER A 71 -4.13 6.27 5.47
N LYS A 72 -3.87 7.58 5.51
CA LYS A 72 -2.50 8.07 5.75
C LYS A 72 -1.97 7.52 7.07
N PHE A 73 -2.66 7.72 8.18
CA PHE A 73 -2.13 7.26 9.48
C PHE A 73 -1.96 5.73 9.59
N ILE A 74 -2.97 4.97 9.17
CA ILE A 74 -2.99 3.51 9.32
C ILE A 74 -2.00 2.84 8.37
N ILE A 75 -1.96 3.24 7.10
CA ILE A 75 -1.08 2.60 6.10
C ILE A 75 0.39 2.83 6.46
N HIS A 76 0.78 4.05 6.87
CA HIS A 76 2.16 4.30 7.30
C HIS A 76 2.57 3.42 8.48
N LYS A 77 1.69 3.28 9.49
CA LYS A 77 1.96 2.41 10.64
C LYS A 77 2.08 0.94 10.26
N LEU A 78 1.21 0.45 9.36
CA LEU A 78 1.26 -0.93 8.89
C LEU A 78 2.52 -1.23 8.08
N VAL A 79 2.90 -0.31 7.17
CA VAL A 79 4.13 -0.45 6.38
C VAL A 79 5.36 -0.45 7.29
N LYS A 80 5.41 0.43 8.30
CA LYS A 80 6.50 0.43 9.28
C LYS A 80 6.59 -0.91 10.02
N LYS A 81 5.46 -1.39 10.57
CA LYS A 81 5.42 -2.69 11.26
C LYS A 81 5.86 -3.84 10.36
N MET A 82 5.46 -3.82 9.08
CA MET A 82 5.88 -4.83 8.12
C MET A 82 7.40 -4.80 7.87
N LYS A 83 7.99 -3.61 7.70
CA LYS A 83 9.43 -3.43 7.58
C LYS A 83 10.16 -3.95 8.82
N ASP A 84 9.74 -3.53 10.02
CA ASP A 84 10.33 -3.96 11.29
C ASP A 84 10.27 -5.50 11.46
N MET A 85 9.11 -6.12 11.15
CA MET A 85 8.96 -7.58 11.21
C MET A 85 9.85 -8.31 10.19
N ASN A 86 9.98 -7.78 8.97
CA ASN A 86 10.82 -8.37 7.95
C ASN A 86 12.31 -8.31 8.31
N GLU A 87 12.77 -7.19 8.89
CA GLU A 87 14.14 -7.05 9.38
C GLU A 87 14.45 -8.04 10.51
N LEU A 88 13.52 -8.20 11.46
CA LEU A 88 13.65 -9.17 12.53
C LEU A 88 13.72 -10.61 11.99
N LEU A 89 12.87 -10.95 11.01
CA LEU A 89 12.87 -12.26 10.36
C LEU A 89 14.22 -12.52 9.68
N VAL A 90 14.74 -11.56 8.91
CA VAL A 90 16.04 -11.67 8.26
C VAL A 90 17.18 -11.86 9.28
N ALA A 91 17.14 -11.12 10.39
CA ALA A 91 18.14 -11.26 11.46
C ALA A 91 18.07 -12.66 12.12
N ASN A 92 16.87 -13.18 12.36
CA ASN A 92 16.69 -14.50 12.96
C ASN A 92 17.13 -15.62 12.01
N VAL A 93 16.80 -15.53 10.71
CA VAL A 93 17.27 -16.49 9.70
C VAL A 93 18.80 -16.50 9.64
N LYS A 94 19.46 -15.33 9.71
CA LYS A 94 20.93 -15.26 9.77
C LYS A 94 21.49 -15.93 11.03
N LYS A 95 20.90 -15.69 12.20
CA LYS A 95 21.33 -16.32 13.47
C LYS A 95 21.20 -17.85 13.43
N ILE A 96 20.10 -18.36 12.87
CA ILE A 96 19.87 -19.80 12.74
C ILE A 96 20.97 -20.44 11.87
N LYS A 97 21.26 -19.85 10.70
CA LYS A 97 22.32 -20.35 9.81
C LYS A 97 23.69 -20.40 10.48
N VAL A 98 24.07 -19.33 11.20
CA VAL A 98 25.34 -19.30 11.93
C VAL A 98 25.39 -20.38 13.01
N MET A 99 24.27 -20.63 13.70
CA MET A 99 24.17 -21.64 14.75
C MET A 99 24.22 -23.07 14.16
N GLU A 100 23.58 -23.31 13.01
CA GLU A 100 23.68 -24.57 12.25
C GLU A 100 25.11 -24.83 11.79
N GLU A 101 25.81 -23.82 11.29
CA GLU A 101 27.22 -23.92 10.88
C GLU A 101 28.11 -24.27 12.07
N ILE A 102 28.00 -23.56 13.20
CA ILE A 102 28.80 -23.85 14.42
C ILE A 102 28.54 -25.28 14.92
N ASN A 103 27.28 -25.73 14.93
CA ASN A 103 26.95 -27.07 15.40
C ASN A 103 27.50 -28.15 14.44
N GLY A 104 27.48 -27.90 13.13
CA GLY A 104 28.08 -28.80 12.13
C GLY A 104 29.62 -28.84 12.13
N PHE A 105 30.31 -27.90 12.81
CA PHE A 105 31.76 -27.97 13.05
C PHE A 105 32.13 -28.77 14.32
N ASN A 106 31.15 -29.09 15.18
CA ASN A 106 31.37 -29.81 16.44
C ASN A 106 31.07 -31.32 16.37
N ASP A 107 30.66 -31.81 15.19
CA ASP A 107 30.46 -33.24 14.85
C ASP A 107 31.63 -33.75 13.97
#